data_AF-A0A6N6ZJY0-F1
#
_entry.id   AF-A0A6N6ZJY0-F1
#
_cell.length_a   1.000
_cell.length_b   1.000
_cell.length_c   1.000
_cell.angle_alpha   90.00
_cell.angle_beta   90.00
_cell.angle_gamma   90.00
#
_symmetry.space_group_name_H-M   'P 1'
#
loop_
_entity.id
_entity.type
_entity.pdbx_description
1 polymer ?
#
loop_
_entity_poly.entity_id
_entity_poly.type
_entity_poly.pdbx_seq_one_letter_code
_entity_poly.pdbx_strand_id
1 'polypeptide(L)'
;MRQAPRLAEVTAPVEVDLTEGIEDGLSVALACPEARVVAGVALASMAAILWPPTVGTIVYWQQNDPPDSPAAAAAKAVRAWQNQGKTVRLARVPAGMKDVNDVIRGGGENGRQGNE
;
A
#
# COMPACT_ATOMS: atom_id res chain seq x y z
N MET A 1 -13.09 -17.84 5.62
CA MET A 1 -12.20 -17.03 4.74
C MET A 1 -10.83 -17.71 4.72
N ARG A 2 -10.16 -17.79 3.55
CA ARG A 2 -8.81 -18.38 3.46
C ARG A 2 -7.80 -17.28 3.76
N GLN A 3 -6.98 -17.48 4.80
CA GLN A 3 -5.86 -16.59 5.11
C GLN A 3 -4.65 -16.91 4.23
N ALA A 4 -3.79 -15.92 4.00
CA ALA A 4 -2.50 -16.16 3.36
C ALA A 4 -1.67 -17.18 4.17
N PRO A 5 -0.97 -18.14 3.54
CA PRO A 5 -0.09 -19.05 4.25
C PRO A 5 1.07 -18.28 4.90
N ARG A 6 1.57 -18.79 6.03
CA ARG A 6 2.63 -18.14 6.81
C ARG A 6 3.87 -17.97 5.94
N LEU A 7 4.59 -16.86 6.09
CA LEU A 7 5.76 -16.58 5.25
C LEU A 7 6.81 -17.70 5.30
N ALA A 8 6.93 -18.38 6.46
CA ALA A 8 7.81 -19.53 6.66
C ALA A 8 7.41 -20.80 5.86
N GLU A 9 6.17 -20.88 5.37
CA GLU A 9 5.63 -22.04 4.65
C GLU A 9 5.60 -21.81 3.14
N VAL A 10 6.05 -20.65 2.67
CA VAL A 10 5.95 -20.28 1.26
C VAL A 10 7.17 -20.79 0.49
N THR A 11 6.92 -21.58 -0.55
CA THR A 11 7.95 -22.18 -1.41
C THR A 11 8.11 -21.49 -2.78
N ALA A 12 7.22 -20.56 -3.12
CA ALA A 12 7.24 -19.79 -4.37
C ALA A 12 7.18 -18.27 -4.06
N PRO A 13 7.53 -17.38 -5.00
CA PRO A 13 7.41 -15.94 -4.78
C PRO A 13 6.00 -15.52 -4.38
N VAL A 14 5.89 -14.59 -3.43
CA VAL A 14 4.62 -14.04 -2.91
C VAL A 14 4.37 -12.62 -3.39
N GLU A 15 3.08 -12.27 -3.38
CA GLU A 15 2.60 -10.90 -3.42
C GLU A 15 2.45 -10.34 -2.00
N VAL A 16 2.76 -9.06 -1.86
CA VAL A 16 2.50 -8.25 -0.66
C VAL A 16 1.80 -6.94 -1.03
N ASP A 17 0.92 -6.50 -0.15
CA ASP A 17 0.23 -5.21 -0.22
C ASP A 17 0.96 -4.22 0.69
N LEU A 18 1.48 -3.17 0.09
CA LEU A 18 2.28 -2.17 0.77
C LEU A 18 1.50 -0.87 0.90
N THR A 19 1.30 -0.42 2.13
CA THR A 19 0.71 0.89 2.47
C THR A 19 1.77 1.81 3.07
N GLU A 20 1.53 3.13 3.06
CA GLU A 20 2.39 4.06 3.80
C GLU A 20 2.07 4.01 5.30
N GLY A 21 0.82 4.32 5.67
CA GLY A 21 0.35 4.30 7.06
C GLY A 21 0.04 2.89 7.57
N ILE A 22 0.21 2.69 8.88
CA ILE A 22 -0.16 1.42 9.54
C ILE A 22 -1.68 1.25 9.61
N GLU A 23 -2.42 2.34 9.77
CA GLU A 23 -3.88 2.36 9.79
C GLU A 23 -4.46 1.98 8.41
N ASP A 24 -3.85 2.46 7.32
CA ASP A 24 -4.20 2.04 5.96
C ASP A 24 -3.96 0.55 5.78
N GLY A 25 -2.82 0.06 6.27
CA GLY A 25 -2.47 -1.35 6.21
C GLY A 25 -3.45 -2.23 6.97
N LEU A 26 -3.87 -1.81 8.16
CA LEU A 26 -4.89 -2.52 8.93
C LEU A 26 -6.23 -2.55 8.18
N SER A 27 -6.63 -1.43 7.57
CA SER A 27 -7.84 -1.37 6.76
C SER A 27 -7.80 -2.30 5.56
N VAL A 28 -6.67 -2.38 4.85
CA VAL A 28 -6.46 -3.38 3.77
C VAL A 28 -6.53 -4.80 4.31
N ALA A 29 -5.90 -5.09 5.46
CA ALA A 29 -5.89 -6.44 6.04
C ALA A 29 -7.30 -6.90 6.48
N LEU A 30 -8.13 -5.96 6.94
CA LEU A 30 -9.52 -6.24 7.30
C LEU A 30 -10.41 -6.42 6.06
N ALA A 31 -10.21 -5.60 5.02
CA ALA A 31 -10.99 -5.66 3.79
C ALA A 31 -10.61 -6.85 2.89
N CYS A 32 -9.34 -7.23 2.88
CA CYS A 32 -8.75 -8.30 2.07
C CYS A 32 -7.98 -9.30 2.97
N PRO A 33 -8.65 -10.20 3.71
CA PRO A 33 -8.00 -11.10 4.67
C PRO A 33 -6.97 -12.08 4.09
N GLU A 34 -6.98 -12.27 2.78
CA GLU A 34 -6.02 -13.06 2.00
C GLU A 34 -4.75 -12.29 1.61
N ALA A 35 -4.75 -10.96 1.76
CA ALA A 35 -3.60 -10.12 1.45
C ALA A 35 -2.50 -10.26 2.52
N ARG A 36 -1.24 -10.19 2.09
CA ARG A 36 -0.10 -10.04 3.01
C ARG A 36 0.26 -8.58 3.10
N VAL A 37 -0.16 -7.92 4.17
CA VAL A 37 0.00 -6.48 4.30
C VAL A 37 1.32 -6.12 4.99
N VAL A 38 2.01 -5.12 4.43
CA VAL A 38 3.20 -4.47 4.98
C VAL A 38 2.93 -2.97 5.07
N ALA A 39 3.18 -2.37 6.24
CA ALA A 39 3.14 -0.93 6.41
C ALA A 39 4.56 -0.35 6.29
N GLY A 40 4.75 0.59 5.36
CA GLY A 40 6.03 1.27 5.09
C GLY A 40 6.37 2.37 6.10
N VAL A 41 5.45 2.72 6.98
CA VAL A 41 5.50 3.76 8.03
C VAL A 41 5.60 5.19 7.50
N ALA A 42 6.48 5.46 6.54
CA ALA A 42 6.64 6.76 5.92
C ALA A 42 7.20 6.64 4.50
N LEU A 43 6.66 7.40 3.55
CA LEU A 43 7.08 7.36 2.15
C LEU A 43 8.58 7.63 1.94
N ALA A 44 9.15 8.50 2.77
CA ALA A 44 10.59 8.82 2.73
C ALA A 44 11.48 7.59 2.97
N SER A 45 11.00 6.61 3.73
CA SER A 45 11.75 5.39 4.11
C SER A 45 11.51 4.23 3.15
N MET A 46 10.40 4.24 2.41
CA MET A 46 9.93 3.14 1.59
C MET A 46 10.92 2.70 0.50
N ALA A 47 11.69 3.64 -0.06
CA ALA A 47 12.72 3.33 -1.06
C ALA A 47 13.91 2.52 -0.49
N ALA A 48 14.09 2.50 0.83
CA ALA A 48 15.16 1.77 1.51
C ALA A 48 14.75 0.34 1.91
N ILE A 49 13.49 -0.06 1.68
CA ILE A 49 13.04 -1.41 2.01
C ILE A 49 13.81 -2.42 1.15
N LEU A 50 14.51 -3.33 1.82
CA LEU A 50 15.12 -4.50 1.19
C LEU A 50 14.13 -5.65 1.23
N TRP A 51 13.59 -5.99 0.06
CA TRP A 51 12.59 -7.02 -0.05
C TRP A 51 13.25 -8.41 -0.12
N PRO A 52 12.83 -9.37 0.71
CA PRO A 52 13.32 -10.74 0.62
C PRO A 52 13.16 -11.32 -0.79
N PRO A 53 14.01 -12.27 -1.22
CA PRO A 53 13.86 -12.94 -2.51
C PRO A 53 12.49 -13.62 -2.69
N THR A 54 11.87 -14.03 -1.58
CA THR A 54 10.53 -14.63 -1.56
C THR A 54 9.42 -13.66 -1.94
N VAL A 55 9.61 -12.34 -1.84
CA VAL A 55 8.64 -11.37 -2.34
C VAL A 55 8.89 -11.15 -3.82
N GLY A 56 7.93 -11.51 -4.67
CA GLY A 56 8.01 -11.32 -6.12
C GLY A 56 7.25 -10.09 -6.61
N THR A 57 6.10 -9.81 -5.98
CA THR A 57 5.21 -8.71 -6.40
C THR A 57 4.87 -7.80 -5.22
N ILE A 58 4.85 -6.51 -5.47
CA ILE A 58 4.44 -5.47 -4.53
C ILE A 58 3.23 -4.75 -5.12
N VAL A 59 2.09 -4.82 -4.44
CA VAL A 59 0.90 -4.00 -4.70
C VAL A 59 1.01 -2.78 -3.81
N TYR A 60 1.40 -1.65 -4.39
CA TYR A 60 1.53 -0.39 -3.65
C TYR A 60 0.20 0.37 -3.66
N TRP A 61 -0.36 0.57 -2.48
CA TRP A 61 -1.57 1.37 -2.25
C TRP A 61 -1.19 2.86 -2.22
N GLN A 62 -1.30 3.50 -3.37
CA GLN A 62 -0.87 4.88 -3.57
C GLN A 62 -1.95 5.85 -3.06
N GLN A 63 -1.55 6.78 -2.19
CA GLN A 63 -2.40 7.89 -1.75
C GLN A 63 -2.51 8.97 -2.86
N ASN A 64 -3.67 9.63 -2.93
CA ASN A 64 -3.90 10.77 -3.80
C ASN A 64 -3.43 12.04 -3.08
N ASP A 65 -2.13 12.30 -3.09
CA ASP A 65 -1.59 13.52 -2.51
C ASP A 65 -1.68 14.72 -3.49
N PRO A 66 -1.73 15.97 -2.99
CA PRO A 66 -1.73 17.17 -3.83
C PRO A 66 -0.49 17.27 -4.76
N PRO A 67 -0.56 18.02 -5.88
CA PRO A 67 0.53 18.09 -6.86
C PRO A 67 1.89 18.57 -6.30
N ASP A 68 1.90 19.32 -5.19
CA ASP A 68 3.11 19.88 -4.55
C ASP A 68 3.74 18.94 -3.50
N SER A 69 3.32 17.67 -3.48
CA SER A 69 3.61 16.70 -2.43
C SER A 69 4.47 15.52 -2.94
N PRO A 70 4.77 14.47 -2.14
CA PRO A 70 5.86 13.52 -2.36
C PRO A 70 5.68 12.51 -3.52
N ALA A 71 4.99 12.87 -4.61
CA ALA A 71 4.89 12.07 -5.83
C ALA A 71 6.26 11.63 -6.38
N ALA A 72 7.28 12.49 -6.25
CA ALA A 72 8.66 12.15 -6.60
C ALA A 72 9.26 11.05 -5.71
N ALA A 73 8.91 11.01 -4.42
CA ALA A 73 9.36 9.99 -3.48
C ALA A 73 8.68 8.64 -3.76
N ALA A 74 7.40 8.63 -4.09
CA ALA A 74 6.69 7.42 -4.52
C ALA A 74 7.31 6.83 -5.79
N ALA A 75 7.59 7.65 -6.80
CA ALA A 75 8.27 7.20 -8.01
C ALA A 75 9.68 6.65 -7.72
N LYS A 76 10.43 7.27 -6.81
CA LYS A 76 11.74 6.77 -6.36
C LYS A 76 11.64 5.41 -5.68
N ALA A 77 10.66 5.21 -4.80
CA ALA A 77 10.43 3.95 -4.11
C ALA A 77 10.08 2.83 -5.11
N VAL A 78 9.15 3.09 -6.04
CA VAL A 78 8.78 2.14 -7.10
C VAL A 78 10.01 1.72 -7.92
N ARG A 79 10.85 2.67 -8.34
CA ARG A 79 12.09 2.37 -9.07
C ARG A 79 13.06 1.54 -8.23
N ALA A 80 13.20 1.85 -6.94
CA ALA A 80 14.07 1.10 -6.04
C ALA A 80 13.65 -0.38 -5.93
N TRP A 81 12.35 -0.67 -5.85
CA TRP A 81 11.87 -2.06 -5.80
C TRP A 81 11.96 -2.77 -7.15
N GLN A 82 11.70 -2.06 -8.27
CA GLN A 82 11.93 -2.59 -9.61
C GLN A 82 13.40 -2.98 -9.82
N ASN A 83 14.34 -2.16 -9.33
CA ASN A 83 15.78 -2.47 -9.36
C ASN A 83 16.15 -3.69 -8.48
N GLN A 84 15.32 -4.03 -7.48
CA GLN A 84 15.44 -5.29 -6.72
C GLN A 84 14.78 -6.48 -7.42
N GLY A 85 14.33 -6.32 -8.68
CA GLY A 85 13.68 -7.36 -9.47
C GLY A 85 12.21 -7.61 -9.12
N LYS A 86 11.55 -6.69 -8.42
CA LYS A 86 10.15 -6.84 -8.00
C LYS A 86 9.20 -6.36 -9.09
N THR A 87 8.13 -7.11 -9.33
CA THR A 87 6.98 -6.60 -10.07
C THR A 87 6.23 -5.61 -9.18
N VAL A 88 5.94 -4.42 -9.68
CA VAL A 88 5.21 -3.40 -8.92
C VAL A 88 3.88 -3.10 -9.61
N ARG A 89 2.79 -3.19 -8.85
CA ARG A 89 1.42 -2.86 -9.25
C ARG A 89 0.94 -1.70 -8.38
N LEU A 90 0.24 -0.74 -8.97
CA LEU A 90 -0.31 0.40 -8.24
C LEU A 90 -1.80 0.17 -7.99
N ALA A 91 -2.21 0.11 -6.73
CA ALA A 91 -3.61 0.21 -6.33
C ALA A 91 -3.92 1.69 -6.08
N ARG A 92 -4.63 2.31 -7.02
CA ARG A 92 -5.03 3.72 -6.94
C ARG A 92 -6.45 3.84 -6.41
N VAL A 93 -6.65 4.74 -5.47
CA VAL A 93 -7.99 5.07 -4.97
C VAL A 93 -8.72 6.03 -5.93
N PRO A 94 -10.07 6.01 -5.98
CA PRO A 94 -10.85 6.89 -6.85
C PRO A 94 -10.53 8.38 -6.62
N ALA A 95 -10.76 9.21 -7.64
CA ALA A 95 -10.65 10.67 -7.48
C ALA A 95 -11.62 11.18 -6.40
N GLY A 96 -11.18 12.15 -5.59
CA GLY A 96 -11.94 12.67 -4.44
C GLY A 96 -11.84 11.83 -3.16
N MET A 97 -11.05 10.75 -3.18
CA MET A 97 -10.65 9.98 -2.01
C MET A 97 -9.15 10.15 -1.79
N LYS A 98 -8.72 10.37 -0.55
CA LYS A 98 -7.31 10.54 -0.21
C LYS A 98 -6.55 9.21 -0.22
N ASP A 99 -7.10 8.21 0.47
CA ASP A 99 -6.44 6.94 0.75
C ASP A 99 -7.48 5.79 0.84
N VAL A 100 -7.01 4.57 1.07
CA VAL A 100 -7.88 3.37 1.18
C VAL A 100 -8.86 3.48 2.35
N ASN A 101 -8.48 4.24 3.36
CA ASN A 101 -9.23 4.51 4.56
C ASN A 101 -10.48 5.37 4.26
N ASP A 102 -10.34 6.38 3.41
CA ASP A 102 -11.47 7.16 2.88
C ASP A 102 -12.40 6.29 2.02
N VAL A 103 -11.85 5.39 1.19
CA VAL A 103 -12.62 4.43 0.38
C VAL A 103 -13.50 3.53 1.24
N ILE A 104 -12.92 2.91 2.28
CA ILE A 104 -13.64 1.97 3.15
C ILE A 104 -14.71 2.67 3.99
N ARG A 105 -14.46 3.91 4.42
CA ARG A 105 -15.45 4.71 5.17
C ARG A 105 -16.60 5.22 4.29
N GLY A 106 -16.49 5.15 2.97
CA GLY A 106 -17.43 5.76 2.03
C GLY A 106 -17.42 7.30 2.09
N GLY A 107 -16.40 7.88 2.71
CA GLY A 107 -16.28 9.31 2.94
C GLY A 107 -15.29 9.93 1.97
N GLY A 108 -15.78 10.49 0.87
CA GLY A 108 -15.00 11.47 0.11
C GLY A 108 -14.87 12.77 0.91
N GLU A 109 -14.02 13.69 0.46
CA GLU A 109 -13.74 14.98 1.13
C GLU A 109 -15.00 15.81 1.47
N ASN A 110 -16.17 15.49 0.89
CA ASN A 110 -17.48 16.07 1.23
C ASN A 110 -18.11 15.59 2.56
N GLY A 111 -17.63 14.51 3.18
CA GLY A 111 -18.24 13.94 4.40
C GLY A 111 -17.76 14.58 5.72
N ARG A 112 -16.74 15.46 5.67
CA ARG A 112 -16.15 16.09 6.86
C ARG A 112 -16.67 17.51 7.15
N GLN A 113 -17.51 18.08 6.29
CA GLN A 113 -18.20 19.35 6.54
C GLN A 113 -19.66 19.07 6.93
N GLY A 114 -19.93 18.97 8.23
CA GLY A 114 -21.30 18.88 8.71
C GLY A 114 -21.43 18.19 10.06
N ASN A 115 -20.85 18.78 11.11
CA ASN A 115 -21.49 18.87 12.42
C ASN A 115 -20.71 19.83 13.34
N GLU A 116 -21.00 21.13 13.26
CA GLU A 116 -20.84 22.10 14.34
C GLU A 116 -22.08 23.00 14.39
#